data_AF-A0A3P4AV19-F1
#
_entry.id   AF-A0A3P4AV19-F1
#
_cell.length_a   1.000
_cell.length_b   1.000
_cell.length_c   1.000
_cell.angle_alpha   90.00
_cell.angle_beta   90.00
_cell.angle_gamma   90.00
#
_symmetry.space_group_name_H-M   'P 1'
#
loop_
_entity.id
_entity.type
_entity.pdbx_description
1 polymer ?
#
loop_
_entity_poly.entity_id
_entity_poly.type
_entity_poly.pdbx_seq_one_letter_code
_entity_poly.pdbx_strand_id
1 'polypeptide(L)'
;MGKGRWDLIDRIYARILEANPALGRQSCPDCGGRTIAHIVAGALAQADGMGVPVDLVTALARRESTFNPHVDRVAYALQISQNGANCASGSEIGPLQAKPCAFRQVGMDPALLLNMPFPARVQYATAAGIRYLAWLKGQFPTWCDVLHAYNRGPTAYRRGERNDAYVDQILAWASQYSELRV
;
A
#
# COMPACT_ATOMS: atom_id res chain seq x y z
N MET A 1 4.48 20.41 -10.30
CA MET A 1 4.29 18.96 -10.55
C MET A 1 4.58 18.68 -12.02
N GLY A 2 5.55 17.83 -12.34
CA GLY A 2 6.00 17.60 -13.71
C GLY A 2 5.11 16.63 -14.49
N LYS A 3 5.13 16.74 -15.83
CA LYS A 3 4.38 15.92 -16.79
C LYS A 3 4.51 14.40 -16.55
N GLY A 4 5.67 13.94 -16.06
CA GLY A 4 5.93 12.51 -15.79
C GLY A 4 5.13 11.91 -14.64
N ARG A 5 4.77 12.69 -13.60
CA ARG A 5 4.03 12.16 -12.45
C ARG A 5 2.56 11.85 -12.79
N TRP A 6 1.93 12.70 -13.60
CA TRP A 6 0.55 12.47 -14.04
C TRP A 6 0.46 11.25 -14.94
N ASP A 7 1.40 11.10 -15.87
CA ASP A 7 1.50 9.93 -16.73
C ASP A 7 1.73 8.63 -15.94
N LEU A 8 2.53 8.65 -14.87
CA LEU A 8 2.66 7.51 -13.96
C LEU A 8 1.32 7.18 -13.26
N ILE A 9 0.60 8.19 -12.77
CA ILE A 9 -0.70 8.01 -12.13
C ILE A 9 -1.71 7.36 -13.10
N ASP A 10 -1.74 7.80 -14.35
CA ASP A 10 -2.65 7.26 -15.37
C ASP A 10 -2.33 5.79 -15.70
N ARG A 11 -1.04 5.44 -15.78
CA ARG A 11 -0.61 4.03 -15.96
C ARG A 11 -1.00 3.15 -14.77
N ILE A 12 -0.82 3.62 -13.53
CA ILE A 12 -1.28 2.89 -12.33
C ILE A 12 -2.80 2.76 -12.34
N TYR A 13 -3.51 3.84 -12.69
CA TYR A 13 -4.97 3.87 -12.77
C TYR A 13 -5.50 2.78 -13.72
N ALA A 14 -4.86 2.57 -14.87
CA ALA A 14 -5.21 1.49 -15.79
C ALA A 14 -5.14 0.10 -15.13
N ARG A 15 -4.10 -0.17 -14.32
CA ARG A 15 -3.98 -1.43 -13.56
C ARG A 15 -5.02 -1.58 -12.46
N ILE A 16 -5.43 -0.48 -11.85
CA ILE A 16 -6.55 -0.49 -10.89
C ILE A 16 -7.84 -0.89 -11.61
N LEU A 17 -8.13 -0.31 -12.78
CA LEU A 17 -9.34 -0.63 -13.51
C LEU A 17 -9.37 -2.06 -14.06
N GLU A 18 -8.22 -2.61 -14.44
CA GLU A 18 -8.08 -4.00 -14.87
C GLU A 18 -8.51 -4.97 -13.76
N ALA A 19 -8.07 -4.72 -12.52
CA ALA A 19 -8.35 -5.61 -11.39
C ALA A 19 -9.68 -5.28 -10.66
N ASN A 20 -10.06 -4.01 -10.62
CA ASN A 20 -11.20 -3.51 -9.86
C ASN A 20 -11.86 -2.30 -10.56
N PRO A 21 -12.64 -2.55 -11.62
CA PRO A 21 -13.29 -1.48 -12.39
C PRO A 21 -14.35 -0.71 -11.59
N ALA A 22 -14.82 -1.25 -10.46
CA ALA A 22 -15.79 -0.57 -9.59
C ALA A 22 -15.21 0.73 -9.01
N LEU A 23 -13.91 0.76 -8.68
CA LEU A 23 -13.25 1.96 -8.14
C LEU A 23 -13.16 3.10 -9.17
N GLY A 24 -13.24 2.78 -10.46
CA GLY A 24 -13.33 3.75 -11.54
C GLY A 24 -14.70 4.42 -11.67
N ARG A 25 -15.76 3.81 -11.12
CA ARG A 25 -17.14 4.33 -11.19
C ARG A 25 -17.57 5.01 -9.89
N GLN A 26 -16.86 4.74 -8.80
CA GLN A 26 -17.11 5.36 -7.51
C GLN A 26 -16.54 6.78 -7.51
N SER A 27 -17.43 7.76 -7.65
CA SER A 27 -17.12 9.16 -7.42
C SER A 27 -16.80 9.38 -5.94
N CYS A 28 -15.79 10.21 -5.69
CA CYS A 28 -15.52 10.71 -4.34
C CYS A 28 -15.90 12.20 -4.31
N PRO A 29 -17.00 12.56 -3.61
CA PRO A 29 -17.47 13.95 -3.53
C PRO A 29 -16.38 14.91 -3.04
N ASP A 30 -15.59 14.48 -2.06
CA ASP A 30 -14.54 15.27 -1.43
C ASP A 30 -13.22 15.28 -2.22
N CYS A 31 -13.17 14.63 -3.39
CA CYS A 31 -11.96 14.44 -4.19
C CYS A 31 -11.86 15.38 -5.41
N GLY A 32 -12.67 16.45 -5.46
CA GLY A 32 -12.65 17.40 -6.58
C GLY A 32 -13.04 16.75 -7.92
N GLY A 33 -14.06 15.88 -7.90
CA GLY A 33 -14.56 15.17 -9.08
C GLY A 33 -13.75 13.94 -9.51
N ARG A 34 -12.70 13.58 -8.78
CA ARG A 34 -11.92 12.36 -9.05
C ARG A 34 -12.60 11.11 -8.51
N THR A 35 -12.33 9.99 -9.17
CA THR A 35 -12.81 8.67 -8.73
C THR A 35 -11.89 8.10 -7.65
N ILE A 36 -12.36 7.12 -6.88
CA ILE A 36 -11.53 6.45 -5.87
C ILE A 36 -10.26 5.83 -6.51
N ALA A 37 -10.38 5.25 -7.70
CA ALA A 37 -9.23 4.71 -8.43
C ALA A 37 -8.15 5.78 -8.70
N HIS A 38 -8.51 7.02 -9.05
CA HIS A 38 -7.52 8.10 -9.23
C HIS A 38 -6.81 8.46 -7.91
N ILE A 39 -7.52 8.41 -6.78
CA ILE A 39 -6.94 8.71 -5.47
C ILE A 39 -5.96 7.61 -5.06
N VAL A 40 -6.32 6.35 -5.25
CA VAL A 40 -5.44 5.22 -4.97
C VAL A 40 -4.23 5.23 -5.90
N ALA A 41 -4.41 5.50 -7.20
CA ALA A 41 -3.28 5.63 -8.14
C ALA A 41 -2.32 6.75 -7.73
N GLY A 42 -2.84 7.93 -7.39
CA GLY A 42 -2.04 9.04 -6.87
C GLY A 42 -1.29 8.72 -5.58
N ALA A 43 -1.88 7.90 -4.71
CA ALA A 43 -1.26 7.45 -3.47
C ALA A 43 -0.15 6.43 -3.71
N LEU A 44 -0.33 5.47 -4.64
CA LEU A 44 0.66 4.47 -5.01
C LEU A 44 1.85 5.07 -5.76
N ALA A 45 1.60 6.09 -6.60
CA ALA A 45 2.65 6.83 -7.31
C ALA A 45 3.65 7.52 -6.36
N GLN A 46 3.35 7.65 -5.06
CA GLN A 46 4.34 8.14 -4.07
C GLN A 46 5.55 7.20 -3.93
N ALA A 47 5.45 5.94 -4.35
CA ALA A 47 6.59 5.02 -4.34
C ALA A 47 7.75 5.56 -5.18
N ASP A 48 7.45 6.30 -6.25
CA ASP A 48 8.43 7.10 -6.99
C ASP A 48 9.03 8.18 -6.07
N GLY A 49 10.35 8.10 -5.87
CA GLY A 49 11.09 8.94 -4.93
C GLY A 49 11.14 8.42 -3.48
N MET A 50 10.54 7.27 -3.16
CA MET A 50 10.60 6.65 -1.81
C MET A 50 11.48 5.38 -1.77
N GLY A 51 12.20 5.07 -2.85
CA GLY A 51 13.13 3.94 -2.90
C GLY A 51 12.47 2.56 -2.99
N VAL A 52 11.19 2.51 -3.39
CA VAL A 52 10.43 1.28 -3.61
C VAL A 52 9.93 1.26 -5.06
N PRO A 53 10.13 0.17 -5.82
CA PRO A 53 9.65 0.09 -7.20
C PRO A 53 8.12 0.25 -7.30
N VAL A 54 7.67 1.11 -8.21
CA VAL A 54 6.24 1.43 -8.37
C VAL A 54 5.46 0.23 -8.91
N ASP A 55 6.07 -0.56 -9.81
CA ASP A 55 5.51 -1.83 -10.32
C ASP A 55 5.24 -2.81 -9.17
N LEU A 56 6.20 -2.98 -8.25
CA LEU A 56 6.08 -3.82 -7.07
C LEU A 56 4.99 -3.35 -6.11
N VAL A 57 4.95 -2.05 -5.78
CA VAL A 57 3.94 -1.49 -4.87
C VAL A 57 2.54 -1.61 -5.46
N THR A 58 2.40 -1.41 -6.77
CA THR A 58 1.12 -1.56 -7.48
C THR A 58 0.67 -3.02 -7.47
N ALA A 59 1.56 -3.97 -7.75
CA ALA A 59 1.26 -5.40 -7.67
C ALA A 59 0.91 -5.85 -6.25
N LEU A 60 1.60 -5.34 -5.24
CA LEU A 60 1.30 -5.59 -3.84
C LEU A 60 -0.11 -5.07 -3.47
N ALA A 61 -0.47 -3.85 -3.86
CA ALA A 61 -1.80 -3.30 -3.61
C ALA A 61 -2.93 -4.13 -4.24
N ARG A 62 -2.68 -4.68 -5.45
CA ARG A 62 -3.59 -5.66 -6.07
C ARG A 62 -3.75 -6.89 -5.19
N ARG A 63 -2.65 -7.46 -4.69
CA ARG A 63 -2.67 -8.68 -3.87
C ARG A 63 -3.31 -8.49 -2.50
N GLU A 64 -3.07 -7.34 -1.89
CA GLU A 64 -3.46 -7.04 -0.52
C GLU A 64 -4.94 -6.68 -0.39
N SER A 65 -5.42 -5.82 -1.29
CA SER A 65 -6.77 -5.26 -1.16
C SER A 65 -7.55 -5.24 -2.46
N THR A 66 -6.99 -5.74 -3.57
CA THR A 66 -7.51 -5.44 -4.91
C THR A 66 -7.72 -3.93 -5.08
N PHE A 67 -6.74 -3.15 -4.59
CA PHE A 67 -6.72 -1.69 -4.56
C PHE A 67 -7.76 -0.99 -3.67
N ASN A 68 -8.53 -1.72 -2.87
CA ASN A 68 -9.51 -1.11 -1.97
C ASN A 68 -8.81 -0.27 -0.88
N PRO A 69 -9.29 0.96 -0.61
CA PRO A 69 -8.60 1.87 0.30
C PRO A 69 -8.69 1.43 1.76
N HIS A 70 -9.77 0.78 2.21
CA HIS A 70 -9.94 0.29 3.59
C HIS A 70 -9.59 1.33 4.68
N VAL A 71 -9.91 2.60 4.43
CA VAL A 71 -9.63 3.72 5.35
C VAL A 71 -10.85 4.13 6.19
N ASP A 72 -11.96 3.44 5.98
CA ASP A 72 -13.21 3.48 6.76
C ASP A 72 -13.07 2.71 8.08
N ARG A 73 -12.30 1.62 8.09
CA ARG A 73 -12.10 0.76 9.27
C ARG A 73 -11.02 1.20 10.26
N VAL A 74 -10.48 2.42 10.11
CA VAL A 74 -9.35 2.92 10.92
C VAL A 74 -9.62 2.85 12.42
N ALA A 75 -10.80 3.25 12.88
CA ALA A 75 -11.14 3.23 14.30
C ALA A 75 -11.09 1.80 14.88
N TYR A 76 -11.66 0.83 14.15
CA TYR A 76 -11.62 -0.58 14.53
C TYR A 76 -10.19 -1.13 14.54
N ALA A 77 -9.41 -0.84 13.49
CA ALA A 77 -8.01 -1.25 13.40
C ALA A 77 -7.16 -0.71 14.55
N LEU A 78 -7.36 0.55 14.95
CA LEU A 78 -6.69 1.15 16.11
C LEU A 78 -7.11 0.50 17.42
N GLN A 79 -8.39 0.19 17.59
CA GLN A 79 -8.89 -0.47 18.79
C GLN A 79 -8.21 -1.84 19.01
N ILE A 80 -8.23 -2.71 18.00
CA ILE A 80 -7.66 -4.06 18.13
C ILE A 80 -6.13 -4.07 18.19
N SER A 81 -5.49 -3.07 17.57
CA SER A 81 -4.03 -2.93 17.59
C SER A 81 -3.49 -2.21 18.84
N GLN A 82 -4.36 -1.81 19.78
CA GLN A 82 -4.03 -0.95 20.91
C GLN A 82 -3.28 0.32 20.44
N ASN A 83 -3.89 1.03 19.49
CA ASN A 83 -3.33 2.20 18.81
C ASN A 83 -2.00 1.95 18.08
N GLY A 84 -1.72 0.72 17.67
CA GLY A 84 -0.47 0.30 17.05
C GLY A 84 0.62 -0.12 18.02
N ALA A 85 0.30 -0.31 19.32
CA ALA A 85 1.22 -0.93 20.26
C ALA A 85 1.53 -2.40 19.91
N ASN A 86 0.62 -3.08 19.20
CA ASN A 86 0.82 -4.45 18.72
C ASN A 86 0.53 -4.58 17.21
N CYS A 87 0.96 -5.70 16.62
CA CYS A 87 0.74 -6.03 15.20
C CYS A 87 -0.44 -6.99 14.99
N ALA A 88 -1.60 -6.69 15.60
CA ALA A 88 -2.79 -7.54 15.52
C ALA A 88 -3.24 -7.85 14.09
N SER A 89 -3.62 -9.10 13.83
CA SER A 89 -4.28 -9.48 12.57
C SER A 89 -5.66 -8.85 12.47
N GLY A 90 -6.09 -8.48 11.26
CA GLY A 90 -7.38 -7.80 11.04
C GLY A 90 -7.32 -6.28 11.25
N SER A 91 -6.14 -5.75 11.61
CA SER A 91 -5.91 -4.31 11.83
C SER A 91 -5.32 -3.60 10.63
N GLU A 92 -5.25 -4.26 9.48
CA GLU A 92 -4.63 -3.72 8.28
C GLU A 92 -5.34 -2.43 7.82
N ILE A 93 -4.66 -1.45 7.23
CA ILE A 93 -5.25 -0.20 6.75
C ILE A 93 -4.64 0.17 5.40
N GLY A 94 -5.44 0.75 4.51
CA GLY A 94 -4.95 1.25 3.24
C GLY A 94 -4.93 0.20 2.12
N PRO A 95 -4.65 0.62 0.88
CA PRO A 95 -4.46 -0.28 -0.27
C PRO A 95 -3.37 -1.33 -0.06
N LEU A 96 -2.34 -1.00 0.73
CA LEU A 96 -1.23 -1.91 1.04
C LEU A 96 -1.47 -2.74 2.30
N GLN A 97 -2.63 -2.58 2.97
CA GLN A 97 -2.98 -3.35 4.16
C GLN A 97 -1.92 -3.26 5.28
N ALA A 98 -1.30 -2.09 5.45
CA ALA A 98 -0.30 -1.89 6.50
C ALA A 98 -0.98 -1.88 7.88
N LYS A 99 -0.43 -2.61 8.86
CA LYS A 99 -0.92 -2.62 10.24
C LYS A 99 -0.45 -1.38 11.00
N PRO A 100 -1.21 -0.83 11.97
CA PRO A 100 -0.80 0.32 12.80
C PRO A 100 0.60 0.24 13.43
N CYS A 101 1.08 -0.94 13.81
CA CYS A 101 2.46 -1.08 14.28
C CYS A 101 3.52 -0.76 13.19
N ALA A 102 3.23 -1.03 11.91
CA ALA A 102 4.09 -0.71 10.79
C ALA A 102 4.17 0.81 10.57
N PHE A 103 3.07 1.56 10.82
CA PHE A 103 3.09 3.03 10.83
C PHE A 103 4.10 3.52 11.87
N ARG A 104 3.99 3.03 13.10
CA ARG A 104 4.90 3.42 14.19
C ARG A 104 6.35 3.05 13.89
N GLN A 105 6.59 1.87 13.30
CA GLN A 105 7.93 1.41 12.92
C GLN A 105 8.64 2.39 11.99
N VAL A 106 7.89 3.15 11.19
CA VAL A 106 8.42 4.16 10.25
C VAL A 106 8.18 5.59 10.70
N GLY A 107 7.93 5.80 12.00
CA GLY A 107 7.78 7.13 12.61
C GLY A 107 6.48 7.83 12.26
N MET A 108 5.45 7.11 11.82
CA MET A 108 4.13 7.65 11.51
C MET A 108 3.14 7.31 12.62
N ASP A 109 2.29 8.26 12.99
CA ASP A 109 1.19 8.04 13.92
C ASP A 109 -0.07 7.57 13.17
N PRO A 110 -0.57 6.35 13.41
CA PRO A 110 -1.78 5.86 12.76
C PRO A 110 -3.06 6.56 13.28
N ALA A 111 -3.04 7.18 14.46
CA ALA A 111 -4.22 7.88 15.01
C ALA A 111 -4.60 9.14 14.20
N LEU A 112 -3.63 9.76 13.50
CA LEU A 112 -3.87 10.92 12.65
C LEU A 112 -4.90 10.64 11.53
N LEU A 113 -5.00 9.37 11.08
CA LEU A 113 -5.96 8.95 10.07
C LEU A 113 -7.41 9.28 10.45
N LEU A 114 -7.76 9.25 11.74
CA LEU A 114 -9.13 9.50 12.21
C LEU A 114 -9.65 10.90 11.85
N ASN A 115 -8.74 11.87 11.80
CA ASN A 115 -9.07 13.28 11.60
C ASN A 115 -8.81 13.76 10.17
N MET A 116 -8.31 12.88 9.29
CA MET A 116 -8.02 13.23 7.90
C MET A 116 -9.26 13.07 7.01
N PRO A 117 -9.45 13.96 6.02
CA PRO A 117 -10.43 13.74 4.96
C PRO A 117 -10.02 12.52 4.13
N PHE A 118 -10.99 11.89 3.45
CA PHE A 118 -10.79 10.64 2.74
C PHE A 118 -9.56 10.60 1.82
N PRO A 119 -9.30 11.59 0.94
CA PRO A 119 -8.14 11.54 0.04
C PRO A 119 -6.81 11.52 0.80
N ALA A 120 -6.67 12.40 1.80
CA ALA A 120 -5.47 12.50 2.62
C ALA A 120 -5.26 11.22 3.45
N ARG A 121 -6.35 10.62 3.92
CA ARG A 121 -6.33 9.35 4.66
C ARG A 121 -5.79 8.20 3.81
N VAL A 122 -6.24 8.09 2.55
CA VAL A 122 -5.70 7.09 1.59
C VAL A 122 -4.21 7.33 1.32
N GLN A 123 -3.82 8.58 1.07
CA GLN A 123 -2.42 8.94 0.81
C GLN A 123 -1.51 8.61 2.00
N TYR A 124 -1.93 8.96 3.21
CA TYR A 124 -1.16 8.73 4.43
C TYR A 124 -1.03 7.24 4.75
N ALA A 125 -2.12 6.47 4.65
CA ALA A 125 -2.09 5.02 4.86
C ALA A 125 -1.19 4.30 3.84
N THR A 126 -1.27 4.72 2.57
CA THR A 126 -0.42 4.15 1.51
C THR A 126 1.05 4.51 1.72
N ALA A 127 1.35 5.77 2.09
CA ALA A 127 2.71 6.20 2.39
C ALA A 127 3.33 5.42 3.55
N ALA A 128 2.56 5.07 4.59
CA ALA A 128 3.04 4.22 5.68
C ALA A 128 3.48 2.83 5.19
N GLY A 129 2.66 2.19 4.33
CA GLY A 129 3.02 0.90 3.72
C GLY A 129 4.29 0.98 2.86
N ILE A 130 4.42 2.03 2.03
CA ILE A 130 5.61 2.26 1.18
C ILE A 130 6.86 2.48 2.05
N ARG A 131 6.77 3.33 3.08
CA ARG A 131 7.89 3.55 4.01
C ARG A 131 8.27 2.26 4.74
N TYR A 132 7.29 1.44 5.09
CA TYR A 132 7.56 0.16 5.76
C TYR A 132 8.26 -0.83 4.83
N LEU A 133 7.90 -0.88 3.53
CA LEU A 133 8.65 -1.64 2.52
C LEU A 133 10.09 -1.14 2.38
N ALA A 134 10.30 0.18 2.34
CA ALA A 134 11.64 0.76 2.29
C ALA A 134 12.47 0.41 3.54
N TRP A 135 11.86 0.47 4.72
CA TRP A 135 12.49 0.04 5.97
C TRP A 135 12.87 -1.45 5.93
N LEU A 136 11.95 -2.32 5.49
CA LEU A 136 12.22 -3.75 5.29
C LEU A 136 13.34 -3.99 4.28
N LYS A 137 13.42 -3.18 3.21
CA LYS A 137 14.48 -3.30 2.21
C LYS A 137 15.87 -3.00 2.78
N GLY A 138 15.96 -2.15 3.81
CA GLY A 138 17.19 -1.96 4.59
C GLY A 138 17.55 -3.14 5.50
N GLN A 139 16.60 -4.04 5.77
CA GLN A 139 16.78 -5.22 6.61
C GLN A 139 17.03 -6.50 5.80
N PHE A 140 16.60 -6.54 4.54
CA PHE A 140 16.61 -7.75 3.71
C PHE A 140 17.18 -7.49 2.31
N PRO A 141 17.98 -8.43 1.77
CA PRO A 141 18.77 -8.18 0.57
C PRO A 141 17.92 -8.09 -0.69
N THR A 142 16.86 -8.90 -0.82
CA THR A 142 16.03 -8.95 -2.04
C THR A 142 14.60 -8.47 -1.81
N TRP A 143 13.91 -8.06 -2.87
CA TRP A 143 12.48 -7.75 -2.80
C TRP A 143 11.62 -8.99 -2.50
N CYS A 144 12.06 -10.18 -2.88
CA CYS A 144 11.42 -11.44 -2.50
C CYS A 144 11.40 -11.62 -0.98
N ASP A 145 12.56 -11.44 -0.33
CA ASP A 145 12.67 -11.48 1.13
C ASP A 145 11.78 -10.41 1.80
N VAL A 146 11.76 -9.20 1.23
CA VAL A 146 10.92 -8.09 1.73
C VAL A 146 9.45 -8.46 1.68
N LEU A 147 8.95 -9.05 0.58
CA LEU A 147 7.55 -9.44 0.46
C LEU A 147 7.17 -10.54 1.46
N HIS A 148 8.03 -11.54 1.67
CA HIS A 148 7.80 -12.53 2.72
C HIS A 148 7.78 -11.89 4.11
N ALA A 149 8.73 -11.00 4.40
CA ALA A 149 8.79 -10.29 5.68
C ALA A 149 7.62 -9.31 5.87
N TYR A 150 7.09 -8.74 4.80
CA TYR A 150 5.89 -7.90 4.82
C TYR A 150 4.67 -8.73 5.22
N ASN A 151 4.50 -9.91 4.61
CA ASN A 151 3.36 -10.79 4.85
C ASN A 151 3.41 -11.49 6.21
N ARG A 152 4.56 -12.08 6.58
CA ARG A 152 4.72 -12.86 7.81
C ARG A 152 5.14 -12.02 9.01
N GLY A 153 5.71 -10.85 8.77
CA GLY A 153 6.45 -10.09 9.76
C GLY A 153 7.95 -10.46 9.73
N PRO A 154 8.86 -9.49 9.97
CA PRO A 154 10.30 -9.69 9.81
C PRO A 154 10.88 -10.73 10.77
N THR A 155 10.36 -10.83 12.00
CA THR A 155 10.81 -11.85 12.97
C THR A 155 10.39 -13.26 12.55
N ALA A 156 9.14 -13.43 12.12
CA ALA A 156 8.62 -14.70 11.62
C ALA A 156 9.41 -15.17 10.39
N TYR A 157 9.69 -14.26 9.45
CA TYR A 157 10.51 -14.54 8.28
C TYR A 157 11.91 -15.04 8.66
N ARG A 158 12.58 -14.39 9.62
CA ARG A 158 13.89 -14.83 10.12
C ARG A 158 13.86 -16.20 10.79
N ARG A 159 12.71 -16.63 11.32
CA ARG A 159 12.51 -18.00 11.85
C ARG A 159 12.20 -19.04 10.78
N GLY A 160 12.17 -18.66 9.50
CA GLY A 160 11.93 -19.57 8.38
C GLY A 160 10.49 -19.58 7.86
N GLU A 161 9.59 -18.75 8.38
CA GLU A 161 8.22 -18.69 7.85
C GLU A 161 8.21 -18.08 6.44
N ARG A 162 7.49 -18.71 5.50
CA ARG A 162 7.40 -18.31 4.09
C ARG A 162 5.97 -18.31 3.60
N ASN A 163 5.73 -17.69 2.44
CA ASN A 163 4.44 -17.67 1.76
C ASN A 163 4.67 -17.50 0.26
N ASP A 164 5.16 -18.56 -0.38
CA ASP A 164 5.67 -18.51 -1.75
C ASP A 164 4.55 -18.14 -2.73
N ALA A 165 3.37 -18.76 -2.59
CA ALA A 165 2.21 -18.44 -3.43
C ALA A 165 1.81 -16.95 -3.39
N TYR A 166 1.96 -16.29 -2.23
CA TYR A 166 1.72 -14.85 -2.10
C TYR A 166 2.79 -14.02 -2.83
N VAL A 167 4.06 -14.38 -2.64
CA VAL A 167 5.19 -13.65 -3.21
C VAL A 167 5.27 -13.83 -4.72
N ASP A 168 5.18 -15.06 -5.21
CA ASP A 168 5.25 -15.41 -6.63
C ASP A 168 4.17 -14.67 -7.43
N GLN A 169 2.96 -14.58 -6.89
CA GLN A 169 1.87 -13.86 -7.55
C GLN A 169 2.16 -12.36 -7.68
N ILE A 170 2.71 -11.73 -6.64
CA ILE A 170 3.09 -10.31 -6.67
C ILE A 170 4.21 -10.07 -7.68
N LEU A 171 5.25 -10.91 -7.65
CA LEU A 171 6.39 -10.77 -8.57
C LEU A 171 5.97 -11.02 -10.04
N ALA A 172 5.08 -11.99 -10.27
CA ALA A 172 4.51 -12.24 -11.58
C ALA A 172 3.77 -11.01 -12.12
N TRP A 173 2.87 -10.41 -11.34
CA TRP A 173 2.19 -9.18 -11.75
C TRP A 173 3.15 -8.00 -11.91
N ALA A 174 4.10 -7.80 -10.99
CA ALA A 174 5.08 -6.73 -11.09
C ALA A 174 5.92 -6.85 -12.37
N SER A 175 6.27 -8.07 -12.79
CA SER A 175 6.98 -8.30 -14.05
C SER A 175 6.18 -7.91 -15.30
N GLN A 176 4.84 -7.99 -15.23
CA GLN A 176 3.92 -7.57 -16.29
C GLN A 176 3.66 -6.06 -16.30
N TYR A 177 4.00 -5.35 -15.22
CA TYR A 177 3.82 -3.90 -15.09
C TYR A 177 5.10 -3.13 -15.45
N SER A 178 5.80 -3.58 -16.49
CA SER A 178 7.06 -2.97 -16.94
C SER A 178 6.93 -1.47 -17.27
N GLU A 179 5.74 -1.04 -17.69
CA GLU A 179 5.41 0.35 -17.94
C GLU A 179 5.36 1.20 -16.67
N LEU A 180 5.42 0.62 -15.46
CA LEU A 180 5.45 1.40 -14.21
C LEU A 180 6.86 1.63 -13.68
N ARG A 181 7.90 1.10 -14.35
CA ARG A 181 9.29 1.30 -13.96
C ARG A 181 9.74 2.72 -14.34
N VAL A 182 10.23 3.45 -13.34
CA VAL A 182 10.65 4.86 -13.41
C VAL A 182 12.02 5.04 -12.78
#